data_AF-A0A2H4SH65-F1
#
_entry.id   AF-A0A2H4SH65-F1
#
_cell.length_a   1.000
_cell.length_b   1.000
_cell.length_c   1.000
_cell.angle_alpha   90.00
_cell.angle_beta   90.00
_cell.angle_gamma   90.00
#
_symmetry.space_group_name_H-M   'P 1'
#
loop_
_entity.id
_entity.type
_entity.pdbx_description
1 polymer ?
#
loop_
_entity_poly.entity_id
_entity_poly.type
_entity_poly.pdbx_seq_one_letter_code
_entity_poly.pdbx_strand_id
1 'polypeptide(L)'
;MEKQLAEETPGPGFDPAALNGPLSFVLDVQKRLESQPETYQSFLASFQEYQKALALPDASKDKHLAALRTKVVSLLQDHPDLSKEFEQYFAPNK
;
A
#
# COMPACT_ATOMS: atom_id res chain seq x y z
N MET A 1 28.36 -36.97 -7.66
CA MET A 1 28.87 -36.15 -6.54
C MET A 1 28.41 -34.74 -6.80
N GLU A 2 27.43 -34.32 -6.01
CA GLU A 2 26.92 -32.95 -5.98
C GLU A 2 28.06 -31.96 -5.73
N LYS A 3 27.96 -30.75 -6.30
CA LYS A 3 28.24 -29.51 -5.57
C LYS A 3 27.78 -28.28 -6.36
N GLN A 4 26.69 -27.74 -5.82
CA GLN A 4 26.45 -26.30 -5.61
C GLN A 4 26.08 -25.47 -6.83
N LEU A 5 24.79 -25.59 -7.15
CA LEU A 5 23.97 -24.50 -7.66
C LEU A 5 24.20 -23.26 -6.77
N ALA A 6 24.68 -22.18 -7.37
CA ALA A 6 24.86 -20.91 -6.68
C ALA A 6 23.53 -20.48 -6.06
N GLU A 7 23.48 -20.45 -4.72
CA GLU A 7 22.50 -19.69 -3.99
C GLU A 7 22.71 -18.22 -4.37
N GLU A 8 21.94 -17.76 -5.37
CA GLU A 8 21.70 -16.34 -5.58
C GLU A 8 20.94 -15.82 -4.36
N THR A 9 21.72 -15.47 -3.35
CA THR A 9 21.28 -14.72 -2.18
C THR A 9 20.49 -13.50 -2.69
N PRO A 10 19.18 -13.36 -2.42
CA PRO A 10 18.48 -12.13 -2.77
C PRO A 10 19.17 -10.98 -2.02
N GLY A 11 19.52 -9.93 -2.76
CA GLY A 11 20.27 -8.79 -2.23
C GLY A 11 19.61 -8.14 -1.01
N PRO A 12 20.35 -7.32 -0.25
CA PRO A 12 19.84 -6.72 0.97
C PRO A 12 18.67 -5.77 0.65
N GLY A 13 17.48 -6.09 1.17
CA GLY A 13 16.45 -5.08 1.44
C GLY A 13 15.11 -5.19 0.70
N PHE A 14 14.80 -6.31 0.04
CA PHE A 14 13.42 -6.54 -0.42
C PHE A 14 12.84 -7.77 0.27
N ASP A 15 12.31 -7.56 1.47
CA ASP A 15 11.55 -8.59 2.19
C ASP A 15 10.19 -8.77 1.50
N PRO A 16 9.95 -9.85 0.73
CA PRO A 16 8.63 -10.10 0.15
C PRO A 16 7.56 -10.26 1.25
N ALA A 17 7.98 -10.65 2.46
CA ALA A 17 7.14 -10.69 3.65
C ALA A 17 6.65 -9.30 4.09
N ALA A 18 7.47 -8.24 3.92
CA ALA A 18 7.07 -6.86 4.23
C ALA A 18 6.03 -6.33 3.25
N LEU A 19 5.99 -6.86 2.03
CA LEU A 19 4.97 -6.55 1.03
C LEU A 19 3.73 -7.41 1.13
N ASN A 20 3.80 -8.56 1.81
CA ASN A 20 2.70 -9.51 1.87
C ASN A 20 1.46 -8.94 2.61
N GLY A 21 1.68 -8.10 3.62
CA GLY A 21 0.63 -7.36 4.33
C GLY A 21 -0.07 -6.33 3.43
N PRO A 22 0.66 -5.34 2.88
CA PRO A 22 0.11 -4.34 1.97
C PRO A 22 -0.54 -4.95 0.72
N LEU A 23 0.05 -5.99 0.11
CA LEU A 23 -0.56 -6.67 -1.03
C LEU A 23 -1.85 -7.39 -0.65
N SER A 24 -1.87 -8.12 0.47
CA SER A 24 -3.10 -8.78 0.94
C SER A 24 -4.19 -7.77 1.23
N PHE A 25 -3.84 -6.62 1.80
CA PHE A 25 -4.78 -5.53 2.03
C PHE A 25 -5.37 -4.98 0.72
N VAL A 26 -4.52 -4.72 -0.29
CA VAL A 26 -5.00 -4.24 -1.60
C VAL A 26 -5.94 -5.26 -2.25
N LEU A 27 -5.65 -6.56 -2.12
CA LEU A 27 -6.52 -7.63 -2.62
C LEU A 27 -7.86 -7.70 -1.87
N ASP A 28 -7.88 -7.46 -0.55
CA ASP A 28 -9.13 -7.41 0.21
C ASP A 28 -9.97 -6.19 -0.20
N VAL A 29 -9.33 -5.01 -0.29
CA VAL A 29 -9.96 -3.79 -0.81
C VAL A 29 -10.53 -4.01 -2.20
N GLN A 30 -9.78 -4.67 -3.09
CA GLN A 30 -10.24 -4.98 -4.45
C GLN A 30 -11.47 -5.89 -4.45
N LYS A 31 -11.49 -6.94 -3.62
CA LYS A 31 -12.66 -7.83 -3.50
C LYS A 31 -13.88 -7.12 -2.93
N ARG A 32 -13.69 -6.28 -1.92
CA ARG A 32 -14.78 -5.54 -1.28
C ARG A 32 -15.34 -4.45 -2.19
N LEU A 33 -14.48 -3.76 -2.92
CA LEU A 33 -14.84 -2.76 -3.90
C LEU A 33 -15.09 -3.35 -5.30
N GLU A 34 -15.20 -4.68 -5.44
CA GLU A 34 -15.53 -5.33 -6.73
C GLU A 34 -16.88 -4.84 -7.27
N SER A 35 -17.84 -4.61 -6.36
CA SER A 35 -19.14 -4.01 -6.69
C SER A 35 -19.09 -2.49 -6.88
N GLN A 36 -17.96 -1.84 -6.59
CA GLN A 36 -17.76 -0.38 -6.63
C GLN A 36 -16.46 0.00 -7.36
N PRO A 37 -16.38 -0.27 -8.68
CA PRO A 37 -15.15 -0.05 -9.46
C PRO A 37 -14.71 1.42 -9.50
N GLU A 38 -15.64 2.37 -9.36
CA GLU A 38 -15.33 3.81 -9.29
C GLU A 38 -14.58 4.18 -8.01
N THR A 39 -14.99 3.59 -6.88
CA THR A 39 -14.32 3.76 -5.58
C THR A 39 -12.93 3.13 -5.61
N TYR A 40 -12.79 1.93 -6.20
CA TYR A 40 -11.50 1.27 -6.35
C TYR A 40 -10.54 2.05 -7.26
N GLN A 41 -11.02 2.60 -8.38
CA GLN A 41 -10.21 3.48 -9.23
C GLN A 41 -9.75 4.73 -8.48
N SER A 42 -10.63 5.36 -7.70
CA SER A 42 -10.27 6.52 -6.87
C SER A 42 -9.23 6.18 -5.80
N PHE A 43 -9.31 4.96 -5.24
CA PHE A 43 -8.31 4.45 -4.30
C PHE A 43 -6.95 4.31 -4.99
N LEU A 44 -6.86 3.64 -6.13
CA LEU A 44 -5.61 3.48 -6.88
C LEU A 44 -5.04 4.83 -7.36
N ALA A 45 -5.90 5.74 -7.83
CA ALA A 45 -5.50 7.08 -8.24
C ALA A 45 -4.83 7.85 -7.08
N SER A 46 -5.35 7.72 -5.86
CA SER A 46 -4.77 8.35 -4.67
C SER A 46 -3.35 7.84 -4.39
N PHE A 47 -3.12 6.53 -4.53
CA PHE A 47 -1.80 5.92 -4.39
C PHE A 47 -0.82 6.36 -5.48
N GLN A 48 -1.29 6.47 -6.73
CA GLN A 48 -0.46 6.97 -7.83
C GLN A 48 -0.09 8.44 -7.64
N GLU A 49 -1.02 9.28 -7.19
CA GLU A 49 -0.75 10.67 -6.83
C GLU A 49 0.31 10.76 -5.72
N TYR A 50 0.21 9.89 -4.70
CA TYR A 50 1.19 9.80 -3.63
C TYR A 50 2.58 9.40 -4.15
N GLN A 51 2.69 8.32 -4.94
CA GLN A 51 3.96 7.90 -5.53
C GLN A 51 4.57 8.99 -6.42
N LYS A 52 3.75 9.66 -7.23
CA LYS A 52 4.20 10.75 -8.11
C LYS A 52 4.70 11.95 -7.30
N ALA A 53 4.05 12.26 -6.18
CA ALA A 53 4.51 13.28 -5.25
C ALA A 53 5.84 12.89 -4.59
N LEU A 54 5.98 11.63 -4.14
CA LEU A 54 7.24 11.12 -3.56
C LEU A 54 8.43 11.14 -4.53
N ALA A 55 8.17 11.09 -5.84
CA ALA A 55 9.22 11.18 -6.86
C ALA A 55 9.82 12.59 -6.98
N LEU A 56 9.21 13.61 -6.36
CA LEU A 56 9.74 14.97 -6.34
C LEU A 56 10.74 15.13 -5.18
N PRO A 57 11.92 15.76 -5.42
CA PRO A 57 12.99 15.87 -4.43
C PRO A 57 12.64 16.75 -3.22
N ASP A 58 11.64 17.62 -3.32
CA ASP A 58 11.21 18.55 -2.26
C ASP A 58 9.88 18.14 -1.59
N ALA A 59 9.33 16.96 -1.94
CA ALA A 59 8.02 16.57 -1.45
C ALA A 59 8.07 16.09 0.01
N SER A 60 7.34 16.81 0.88
CA SER A 60 7.08 16.38 2.25
C SER A 60 6.26 15.10 2.27
N LYS A 61 6.93 13.95 2.44
CA LYS A 61 6.29 12.62 2.45
C LYS A 61 5.15 12.53 3.45
N ASP A 62 5.31 13.11 4.63
CA ASP A 62 4.29 13.15 5.69
C ASP A 62 3.02 13.88 5.27
N LYS A 63 3.16 15.03 4.58
CA LYS A 63 2.01 15.80 4.09
C LYS A 63 1.23 15.02 3.04
N HIS A 64 1.94 14.37 2.13
CA HIS A 64 1.31 13.55 1.09
C HIS A 64 0.72 12.26 1.65
N LEU A 65 1.34 11.66 2.67
CA LEU A 65 0.83 10.47 3.35
C LEU A 65 -0.45 10.79 4.12
N ALA A 66 -0.48 11.92 4.83
CA ALA A 66 -1.68 12.40 5.51
C ALA A 66 -2.83 12.71 4.54
N ALA A 67 -2.52 13.28 3.37
CA ALA A 67 -3.49 13.52 2.31
C ALA A 67 -4.02 12.20 1.71
N LEU A 68 -3.13 11.25 1.43
CA LEU A 68 -3.49 9.89 0.97
C LEU A 68 -4.39 9.20 1.98
N ARG A 69 -4.02 9.19 3.27
CA ARG A 69 -4.80 8.58 4.34
C ARG A 69 -6.19 9.18 4.43
N THR A 70 -6.31 10.51 4.41
CA THR A 70 -7.63 11.18 4.44
C THR A 70 -8.49 10.77 3.24
N LYS A 71 -7.92 10.73 2.03
CA LYS A 71 -8.63 10.27 0.82
C LYS A 71 -9.07 8.80 0.94
N VAL A 72 -8.16 7.92 1.36
CA VAL A 72 -8.42 6.47 1.48
C VAL A 72 -9.45 6.18 2.56
N VAL A 73 -9.36 6.82 3.73
CA VAL A 73 -10.36 6.67 4.81
C VAL A 73 -11.73 7.17 4.37
N SER A 74 -11.79 8.28 3.61
CA SER A 74 -13.05 8.77 3.05
C SER A 74 -13.63 7.81 2.00
N LEU A 75 -12.79 7.24 1.12
CA LEU A 75 -13.24 6.25 0.14
C LEU A 75 -13.70 4.94 0.79
N LEU A 76 -13.07 4.55 1.89
CA LEU A 76 -13.39 3.35 2.66
C LEU A 76 -14.34 3.63 3.83
N GLN A 77 -15.03 4.77 3.85
CA GLN A 77 -15.95 5.14 4.94
C GLN A 77 -17.13 4.16 5.07
N ASP A 78 -17.53 3.56 3.95
CA ASP A 78 -18.58 2.53 3.89
C ASP A 78 -18.07 1.15 4.36
N HIS A 79 -16.75 1.00 4.52
CA HIS A 79 -16.07 -0.23 4.90
C HIS A 79 -15.10 0.03 6.06
N PRO A 80 -15.63 0.22 7.29
CA PRO A 80 -14.83 0.56 8.48
C PRO A 80 -13.75 -0.48 8.80
N ASP A 81 -13.95 -1.76 8.44
CA ASP A 81 -12.95 -2.82 8.59
C ASP A 81 -11.69 -2.54 7.74
N LEU A 82 -11.87 -2.17 6.48
CA LEU A 82 -10.77 -1.88 5.55
C LEU A 82 -10.03 -0.60 5.93
N SER A 83 -10.75 0.44 6.36
CA SER A 83 -10.11 1.68 6.81
C SER A 83 -9.28 1.44 8.08
N LYS A 84 -9.75 0.58 8.99
CA LYS A 84 -8.99 0.19 10.19
C LYS A 84 -7.74 -0.63 9.86
N GLU A 85 -7.83 -1.57 8.92
CA GLU A 85 -6.67 -2.30 8.42
C GLU A 85 -5.67 -1.38 7.71
N PHE A 86 -6.16 -0.45 6.88
CA PHE A 86 -5.32 0.56 6.25
C PHE A 86 -4.55 1.36 7.31
N GLU A 87 -5.23 1.82 8.35
CA GLU A 87 -4.56 2.52 9.45
C GLU A 87 -3.57 1.64 10.19
N GLN A 88 -3.79 0.33 10.28
CA GLN A 88 -2.85 -0.59 10.93
C GLN A 88 -1.57 -0.81 10.09
N TYR A 89 -1.69 -0.83 8.75
CA TYR A 89 -0.56 -0.99 7.84
C TYR A 89 0.18 0.33 7.55
N PHE A 90 -0.54 1.46 7.56
CA PHE A 90 -0.02 2.79 7.25
C PHE A 90 0.12 3.70 8.48
N ALA A 91 -0.18 3.22 9.68
CA ALA A 91 0.17 3.93 10.90
C ALA A 91 1.70 4.03 10.96
N PRO A 92 2.26 5.23 11.17
CA PRO A 92 3.65 5.33 11.54
C PRO A 92 3.82 4.54 12.84
N ASN A 93 4.69 3.53 12.81
CA ASN A 93 5.17 2.91 14.05
C ASN A 93 5.54 4.03 15.01
N LYS A 94 4.96 3.96 16.20
CA LYS A 94 5.24 4.86 17.32
C LYS A 94 6.68 4.67 17.81
#